data_AF-A0A7X6NLL2-F1
#
_entry.id   AF-A0A7X6NLL2-F1
#
_cell.length_a   1.000
_cell.length_b   1.000
_cell.length_c   1.000
_cell.angle_alpha   90.00
_cell.angle_beta   90.00
_cell.angle_gamma   90.00
#
_symmetry.space_group_name_H-M   'P 1'
#
loop_
_entity.id
_entity.type
_entity.pdbx_description
1 polymer ?
#
loop_
_entity_poly.entity_id
_entity_poly.type
_entity_poly.pdbx_seq_one_letter_code
_entity_poly.pdbx_strand_id
1 'polypeptide(L)'
;MIWIKLGILIIGFIYAGFIPLTLRKVLRKLAFNLHEETLSFLSDKSQYDRRIARGYTKLLLLTALLHYAFFWLLSQQYNLGEHETYMLYTSFSFALMALLAFVPHNMEPYSFRNLSSTLKRAIHNLLAFVVFFTLPLLIVLFLTAIIHTYPIMAITGLIIIGITAFLTAYSIFRRGLTGICEIIFIVGVSIWTIFITICTVLFI
;
A
#
# COMPACT_ATOMS: atom_id res chain seq x y z
N MET A 1 5.16 -25.01 -8.89
CA MET A 1 4.01 -24.56 -8.06
C MET A 1 4.36 -24.44 -6.58
N ILE A 2 5.00 -25.42 -5.93
CA ILE A 2 5.35 -25.31 -4.48
C ILE A 2 6.22 -24.09 -4.14
N TRP A 3 7.19 -23.76 -5.01
CA TRP A 3 8.05 -22.58 -4.87
C TRP A 3 7.29 -21.26 -5.01
N ILE A 4 6.24 -21.21 -5.84
CA ILE A 4 5.39 -20.04 -6.01
C ILE A 4 4.57 -19.81 -4.74
N LYS A 5 3.95 -20.87 -4.20
CA LYS A 5 3.22 -20.81 -2.91
C LYS A 5 4.12 -20.39 -1.75
N LEU A 6 5.35 -20.91 -1.70
CA LEU A 6 6.34 -20.51 -0.70
C LEU A 6 6.71 -19.02 -0.85
N GLY A 7 6.90 -18.54 -2.07
CA GLY A 7 7.13 -17.13 -2.35
C GLY A 7 5.96 -16.24 -1.89
N ILE A 8 4.72 -16.63 -2.20
CA ILE A 8 3.50 -15.93 -1.75
C ILE A 8 3.45 -15.90 -0.22
N LEU A 9 3.76 -17.02 0.44
CA LEU A 9 3.78 -17.11 1.90
C LEU A 9 4.81 -16.16 2.53
N ILE A 10 6.06 -16.20 2.05
CA ILE A 10 7.16 -15.37 2.56
C ILE A 10 6.85 -13.89 2.34
N ILE A 11 6.47 -13.53 1.11
CA ILE A 11 6.18 -12.14 0.76
C ILE A 11 4.94 -11.65 1.51
N GLY A 12 3.87 -12.45 1.56
CA GLY A 12 2.67 -12.13 2.32
C GLY A 12 2.96 -11.88 3.79
N PHE A 13 3.81 -12.71 4.42
CA PHE A 13 4.21 -12.52 5.81
C PHE A 13 5.05 -11.25 6.04
N ILE A 14 6.01 -10.96 5.16
CA ILE A 14 6.84 -9.74 5.26
C ILE A 14 5.98 -8.49 5.03
N TYR A 15 5.16 -8.51 3.99
CA TYR A 15 4.34 -7.39 3.53
C TYR A 15 3.21 -7.07 4.52
N ALA A 16 2.47 -8.07 4.97
CA ALA A 16 1.31 -7.89 5.84
C ALA A 16 1.64 -7.92 7.35
N GLY A 17 2.76 -8.52 7.74
CA GLY A 17 3.16 -8.67 9.13
C GLY A 17 4.32 -7.76 9.49
N PHE A 18 5.49 -8.04 8.93
CA PHE A 18 6.74 -7.43 9.38
C PHE A 18 6.79 -5.91 9.16
N ILE A 19 6.34 -5.43 7.99
CA ILE A 19 6.36 -4.01 7.65
C ILE A 19 5.43 -3.18 8.55
N PRO A 20 4.13 -3.52 8.72
CA PRO A 20 3.24 -2.79 9.61
C PRO A 20 3.69 -2.80 11.07
N LEU A 21 4.21 -3.93 11.56
CA LEU A 21 4.73 -4.04 12.93
C LEU A 21 5.95 -3.14 13.16
N THR A 22 6.87 -3.10 12.19
CA THR A 22 8.05 -2.24 12.24
C THR A 22 7.65 -0.77 12.23
N LEU A 23 6.73 -0.39 11.35
CA LEU A 23 6.20 0.97 11.28
C LEU A 23 5.56 1.40 12.61
N ARG A 24 4.70 0.54 13.20
CA ARG A 24 4.08 0.79 14.51
C ARG A 24 5.11 0.96 15.63
N LYS A 25 6.17 0.15 15.64
CA LYS A 25 7.25 0.26 16.64
C LYS A 25 8.02 1.58 16.51
N VAL A 26 8.29 2.03 15.28
CA VAL A 26 8.97 3.30 15.02
C VAL A 26 8.09 4.49 15.42
N LEU A 27 6.81 4.48 15.02
CA LEU A 27 5.84 5.52 15.36
C LEU A 27 5.59 5.66 16.86
N ARG A 28 5.73 4.60 17.65
CA ARG A 28 5.62 4.69 19.12
C ARG A 28 6.84 5.33 19.79
N LYS A 29 8.00 5.29 19.14
CA LYS A 29 9.24 5.86 19.67
C LYS A 29 9.37 7.36 19.35
N LEU A 30 8.67 7.80 18.31
CA LEU A 30 8.53 9.20 17.95
C LEU A 30 7.23 9.68 18.62
N ALA A 31 7.19 10.86 19.24
CA ALA A 31 5.97 11.39 19.85
C ALA A 31 4.99 11.88 18.76
N PHE A 32 4.54 10.94 17.90
CA PHE A 32 3.89 11.19 16.62
C PHE A 32 2.37 11.32 16.79
N ASN A 33 1.78 12.45 16.38
CA ASN A 33 0.34 12.67 16.52
C ASN A 33 -0.41 12.20 15.27
N LEU A 34 -0.85 10.94 15.28
CA LEU A 34 -1.55 10.31 14.15
C LEU A 34 -2.89 10.98 13.76
N HIS A 35 -3.45 11.86 14.60
CA HIS A 35 -4.65 12.65 14.26
C HIS A 35 -4.35 13.84 13.34
N GLU A 36 -3.13 14.37 13.38
CA GLU A 36 -2.73 15.60 12.69
C GLU A 36 -1.68 15.32 11.61
N GLU A 37 -0.82 14.34 11.83
CA GLU A 37 0.32 14.00 10.99
C GLU A 37 0.05 12.72 10.19
N THR A 38 0.39 12.74 8.90
CA THR A 38 0.43 11.55 8.04
C THR A 38 1.76 10.83 8.25
N LEU A 39 1.81 9.50 8.18
CA LEU A 39 3.01 8.65 8.15
C LEU A 39 4.05 9.15 7.14
N SER A 40 3.57 9.79 6.07
CA SER A 40 4.35 10.50 5.08
C SER A 40 5.31 11.56 5.70
N PHE A 41 5.01 12.10 6.89
CA PHE A 41 5.86 13.01 7.66
C PHE A 41 7.22 12.40 8.06
N LEU A 42 7.32 11.07 8.17
CA LEU A 42 8.57 10.37 8.49
C LEU A 42 9.66 10.55 7.41
N SER A 43 9.29 11.01 6.21
CA SER A 43 10.21 11.27 5.11
C SER A 43 10.82 12.67 5.13
N ASP A 44 10.33 13.58 5.99
CA ASP A 44 10.80 14.96 6.03
C ASP A 44 12.13 15.08 6.78
N LYS A 45 13.15 15.51 6.03
CA LYS A 45 14.53 15.69 6.51
C LYS A 45 14.71 16.95 7.37
N SER A 46 13.73 17.85 7.37
CA SER A 46 13.75 19.08 8.17
C SER A 46 13.24 18.84 9.59
N GLN A 47 12.30 17.90 9.76
CA GLN A 47 11.73 17.53 11.06
C GLN A 47 12.38 16.28 11.67
N TYR A 48 12.80 15.32 10.86
CA TYR A 48 13.38 14.05 11.32
C TYR A 48 14.80 13.85 10.80
N ASP A 49 15.62 13.14 11.59
CA ASP A 49 17.02 12.84 11.23
C ASP A 49 17.08 12.15 9.85
N ARG A 50 18.12 12.45 9.07
CA ARG A 50 18.36 11.90 7.73
C ARG A 50 18.35 10.37 7.73
N ARG A 51 18.70 9.72 8.85
CA ARG A 51 18.63 8.26 9.00
C ARG A 51 17.19 7.75 8.94
N ILE A 52 16.26 8.43 9.62
CA ILE A 52 14.83 8.08 9.66
C ILE A 52 14.22 8.29 8.27
N ALA A 53 14.44 9.45 7.66
CA ALA A 53 13.94 9.75 6.32
C ALA A 53 14.41 8.74 5.27
N ARG A 54 15.71 8.38 5.28
CA ARG A 54 16.24 7.34 4.38
C ARG A 54 15.66 5.96 4.69
N GLY A 55 15.46 5.63 5.96
CA GLY A 55 14.84 4.38 6.39
C GLY A 55 13.41 4.25 5.85
N TYR A 56 12.63 5.32 5.95
CA TYR A 56 11.27 5.38 5.43
C TYR A 56 11.23 5.28 3.89
N THR A 57 12.09 6.00 3.16
CA THR A 57 12.21 5.84 1.70
C THR A 57 12.54 4.40 1.30
N LYS A 58 13.49 3.76 1.98
CA LYS A 58 13.84 2.35 1.74
C LYS A 58 12.66 1.43 2.04
N LEU A 59 11.90 1.70 3.10
CA LEU A 59 10.72 0.94 3.47
C LEU A 59 9.64 1.04 2.39
N LEU A 60 9.34 2.24 1.88
CA LEU A 60 8.37 2.44 0.80
C LEU A 60 8.79 1.71 -0.48
N LEU A 61 10.07 1.81 -0.86
CA LEU A 61 10.60 1.09 -2.02
C LEU A 61 10.53 -0.43 -1.84
N LEU A 62 10.89 -0.94 -0.66
CA LEU A 62 10.77 -2.36 -0.34
C LEU A 62 9.31 -2.81 -0.40
N THR A 63 8.39 -2.00 0.12
CA THR A 63 6.94 -2.26 0.06
C THR A 63 6.46 -2.34 -1.39
N ALA A 64 6.92 -1.43 -2.27
CA ALA A 64 6.59 -1.46 -3.68
C ALA A 64 7.11 -2.73 -4.38
N LEU A 65 8.37 -3.11 -4.11
CA LEU A 65 8.97 -4.33 -4.66
C LEU A 65 8.25 -5.60 -4.21
N LEU A 66 7.95 -5.70 -2.92
CA LEU A 66 7.19 -6.83 -2.36
C LEU A 66 5.77 -6.88 -2.93
N HIS A 67 5.13 -5.72 -3.09
CA HIS A 67 3.81 -5.62 -3.70
C HIS A 67 3.82 -6.15 -5.14
N TYR A 68 4.77 -5.70 -5.97
CA TYR A 68 4.93 -6.20 -7.34
C TYR A 68 5.16 -7.72 -7.36
N ALA A 69 6.10 -8.21 -6.56
CA ALA A 69 6.43 -9.62 -6.51
C ALA A 69 5.25 -10.48 -6.01
N PHE A 70 4.47 -9.98 -5.04
CA PHE A 70 3.28 -10.66 -4.54
C PHE A 70 2.25 -10.87 -5.65
N PHE A 71 1.89 -9.80 -6.36
CA PHE A 71 0.89 -9.87 -7.42
C PHE A 71 1.37 -10.63 -8.66
N TRP A 72 2.67 -10.58 -8.95
CA TRP A 72 3.29 -11.42 -9.97
C TRP A 72 3.20 -12.92 -9.64
N LEU A 73 3.46 -13.32 -8.39
CA LEU A 73 3.30 -14.72 -8.00
C LEU A 73 1.84 -15.15 -8.00
N LEU A 74 0.91 -14.27 -7.59
CA LEU A 74 -0.53 -14.54 -7.71
C LEU A 74 -0.96 -14.72 -9.18
N SER A 75 -0.47 -13.90 -10.10
CA SER A 75 -0.82 -14.04 -11.51
C SER A 75 -0.37 -15.38 -12.10
N GLN A 76 0.83 -15.83 -11.72
CA GLN A 76 1.32 -17.16 -12.09
C GLN A 76 0.51 -18.30 -11.45
N GLN A 77 0.20 -18.19 -10.16
CA GLN A 77 -0.49 -19.25 -9.42
C GLN A 77 -1.93 -19.46 -9.89
N TYR A 78 -2.62 -18.39 -10.27
CA TYR A 78 -4.03 -18.41 -10.68
C TYR A 78 -4.22 -18.39 -12.20
N ASN A 79 -3.14 -18.40 -12.98
CA ASN A 79 -3.15 -18.32 -14.43
C ASN A 79 -4.10 -17.25 -14.97
N LEU A 80 -3.95 -16.01 -14.48
CA LEU A 80 -4.88 -14.92 -14.81
C LEU A 80 -4.78 -14.55 -16.30
N GLY A 81 -5.95 -14.43 -16.95
CA GLY A 81 -6.31 -14.93 -18.28
C GLY A 81 -5.45 -14.62 -19.51
N GLU A 82 -4.64 -13.58 -19.54
CA GLU A 82 -3.47 -13.45 -20.43
C GLU A 82 -2.59 -12.41 -19.72
N HIS A 83 -1.40 -12.79 -19.29
CA HIS A 83 -0.64 -12.07 -18.26
C HIS A 83 -0.45 -10.56 -18.55
N GLU A 84 -0.52 -10.13 -19.80
CA GLU A 84 -0.19 -8.78 -20.23
C GLU A 84 -1.01 -7.69 -19.54
N THR A 85 -2.35 -7.73 -19.57
CA THR A 85 -3.15 -6.61 -19.04
C THR A 85 -3.05 -6.50 -17.51
N TYR A 86 -3.09 -7.62 -16.81
CA TYR A 86 -2.99 -7.64 -15.36
C TYR A 86 -1.58 -7.29 -14.87
N MET A 87 -0.54 -7.78 -15.56
CA MET A 87 0.85 -7.43 -15.26
C MET A 87 1.17 -5.97 -15.60
N LEU A 88 0.51 -5.39 -16.62
CA LEU A 88 0.61 -3.98 -16.93
C LEU A 88 0.08 -3.13 -15.78
N TYR A 89 -1.11 -3.43 -15.24
CA TYR A 89 -1.65 -2.73 -14.07
C TYR A 89 -0.81 -2.92 -12.81
N THR A 90 -0.26 -4.13 -12.61
CA THR A 90 0.69 -4.39 -11.52
C THR A 90 1.96 -3.54 -11.66
N SER A 91 2.46 -3.39 -12.88
CA SER A 91 3.65 -2.57 -13.18
C SER A 91 3.37 -1.07 -12.97
N PHE A 92 2.19 -0.59 -13.37
CA PHE A 92 1.77 0.79 -13.08
C PHE A 92 1.63 1.04 -11.57
N SER A 93 1.00 0.12 -10.84
CA SER A 93 0.87 0.22 -9.39
C SER A 93 2.25 0.25 -8.71
N PHE A 94 3.16 -0.63 -9.13
CA PHE A 94 4.56 -0.61 -8.68
C PHE A 94 5.25 0.73 -8.96
N ALA A 95 5.16 1.24 -10.19
CA ALA A 95 5.80 2.49 -10.57
C ALA A 95 5.29 3.67 -9.72
N LEU A 96 3.98 3.74 -9.48
CA LEU A 96 3.36 4.78 -8.65
C LEU A 96 3.80 4.68 -7.18
N MET A 97 3.82 3.47 -6.62
CA MET A 97 4.30 3.24 -5.24
C MET A 97 5.80 3.53 -5.10
N ALA A 98 6.61 3.13 -6.08
CA ALA A 98 8.03 3.40 -6.09
C ALA A 98 8.31 4.90 -6.23
N LEU A 99 7.58 5.61 -7.11
CA LEU A 99 7.69 7.05 -7.28
C LEU A 99 7.37 7.79 -5.97
N LEU A 100 6.37 7.33 -5.21
CA LEU A 100 6.01 7.90 -3.92
C LEU A 100 7.18 7.87 -2.93
N ALA A 101 8.07 6.88 -3.01
CA ALA A 101 9.26 6.81 -2.17
C ALA A 101 10.30 7.91 -2.47
N PHE A 102 10.33 8.40 -3.72
CA PHE A 102 11.31 9.36 -4.21
C PHE A 102 10.78 10.80 -4.30
N VAL A 103 9.46 11.01 -4.25
CA VAL A 103 8.89 12.36 -4.20
C VAL A 103 9.13 12.96 -2.81
N PRO A 104 9.93 14.04 -2.69
CA PRO A 104 10.22 14.67 -1.42
C PRO A 104 8.92 15.23 -0.84
N HIS A 105 8.63 14.87 0.40
CA HIS A 105 7.47 15.41 1.08
C HIS A 105 7.81 16.82 1.54
N ASN A 106 6.92 17.75 1.23
CA ASN A 106 7.09 19.14 1.61
C ASN A 106 5.91 19.56 2.47
N MET A 107 6.22 19.91 3.72
CA MET A 107 5.24 20.21 4.76
C MET A 107 4.88 21.70 4.86
N GLU A 108 5.54 22.57 4.09
CA GLU A 108 5.22 24.00 4.12
C GLU A 108 3.72 24.24 3.80
N PRO A 109 3.07 25.19 4.48
CA PRO A 109 1.71 25.59 4.19
C PRO A 109 1.60 26.08 2.74
N TYR A 110 0.45 25.83 2.11
CA TYR A 110 0.19 26.35 0.77
C TYR A 110 0.43 27.87 0.75
N SER A 111 1.38 28.29 -0.07
CA SER A 111 1.81 29.68 -0.17
C SER A 111 1.93 30.07 -1.63
N PHE A 112 1.23 31.13 -2.00
CA PHE A 112 1.35 31.74 -3.33
C PHE A 112 2.71 32.43 -3.55
N ARG A 113 3.48 32.68 -2.48
CA ARG A 113 4.84 33.25 -2.56
C ARG A 113 5.90 32.21 -2.94
N ASN A 114 5.75 30.97 -2.48
CA ASN A 114 6.67 29.87 -2.78
C ASN A 114 5.99 28.81 -3.63
N LEU A 115 5.80 29.12 -4.92
CA LEU A 115 5.14 28.24 -5.89
C LEU A 115 5.80 26.85 -5.99
N SER A 116 7.13 26.79 -5.90
CA SER A 116 7.89 25.53 -5.94
C SER A 116 7.56 24.60 -4.77
N SER A 117 7.31 25.17 -3.60
CA SER A 117 6.99 24.47 -2.37
C SER A 117 5.58 23.90 -2.40
N THR A 118 4.62 24.76 -2.78
CA THR A 118 3.22 24.43 -3.04
C THR A 118 3.06 23.35 -4.10
N LEU A 119 3.81 23.45 -5.20
CA LEU A 119 3.76 22.46 -6.29
C LEU A 119 4.26 21.08 -5.85
N LYS A 120 5.38 21.01 -5.11
CA LYS A 120 5.89 19.74 -4.54
C LYS A 120 4.85 19.06 -3.65
N ARG A 121 4.18 19.83 -2.78
CA ARG A 121 3.13 19.32 -1.89
C ARG A 121 1.91 18.83 -2.68
N ALA A 122 1.47 19.58 -3.67
CA ALA A 122 0.33 19.19 -4.52
C ALA A 122 0.63 17.90 -5.29
N ILE A 123 1.83 17.78 -5.90
CA ILE A 123 2.27 16.57 -6.62
C ILE A 123 2.31 15.38 -5.67
N HIS A 124 2.88 15.55 -4.47
CA HIS A 124 2.95 14.46 -3.48
C HIS A 124 1.56 13.99 -3.05
N ASN A 125 0.67 14.92 -2.68
CA ASN A 125 -0.68 14.57 -2.24
C ASN A 125 -1.50 13.91 -3.35
N LEU A 126 -1.37 14.40 -4.59
CA LEU A 126 -2.00 13.79 -5.75
C LEU A 126 -1.45 12.38 -5.99
N LEU A 127 -0.13 12.19 -5.94
CA LEU A 127 0.49 10.88 -6.11
C LEU A 127 0.08 9.91 -4.99
N ALA A 128 0.08 10.36 -3.74
CA ALA A 128 -0.37 9.58 -2.60
C ALA A 128 -1.83 9.14 -2.81
N PHE A 129 -2.71 10.08 -3.18
CA PHE A 129 -4.10 9.78 -3.50
C PHE A 129 -4.22 8.73 -4.61
N VAL A 130 -3.50 8.90 -5.72
CA VAL A 130 -3.49 7.91 -6.82
C VAL A 130 -3.01 6.53 -6.34
N VAL A 131 -1.96 6.46 -5.49
CA VAL A 131 -1.47 5.21 -4.90
C VAL A 131 -2.54 4.56 -4.01
N PHE A 132 -3.25 5.36 -3.20
CA PHE A 132 -4.34 4.91 -2.33
C PHE A 132 -5.50 4.26 -3.09
N PHE A 133 -5.77 4.68 -4.33
CA PHE A 133 -6.83 4.10 -5.16
C PHE A 133 -6.34 2.94 -6.03
N THR A 134 -5.11 3.02 -6.54
CA THR A 134 -4.59 1.99 -7.45
C THR A 134 -4.42 0.63 -6.79
N LEU A 135 -4.02 0.60 -5.51
CA LEU A 135 -3.79 -0.67 -4.82
C LEU A 135 -5.08 -1.45 -4.49
N PRO A 136 -6.15 -0.84 -3.95
CA PRO A 136 -7.45 -1.50 -3.82
C PRO A 136 -8.04 -1.88 -5.18
N LEU A 137 -7.85 -1.04 -6.21
CA LEU A 137 -8.32 -1.37 -7.55
C LEU A 137 -7.63 -2.63 -8.09
N LEU A 138 -6.31 -2.76 -7.92
CA LEU A 138 -5.57 -3.96 -8.31
C LEU A 138 -6.05 -5.21 -7.57
N ILE A 139 -6.36 -5.08 -6.27
CA ILE A 139 -6.96 -6.15 -5.46
C ILE A 139 -8.34 -6.53 -6.01
N VAL A 140 -9.20 -5.55 -6.31
CA VAL A 140 -10.52 -5.82 -6.88
C VAL A 140 -10.40 -6.52 -8.23
N LEU A 141 -9.52 -6.05 -9.13
CA LEU A 141 -9.27 -6.69 -10.42
C LEU A 141 -8.84 -8.15 -10.27
N PHE A 142 -7.92 -8.42 -9.33
CA PHE A 142 -7.52 -9.79 -8.99
C PHE A 142 -8.72 -10.64 -8.56
N LEU A 143 -9.50 -10.15 -7.58
CA LEU A 143 -10.64 -10.89 -7.02
C LEU A 143 -11.72 -11.14 -8.07
N THR A 144 -11.98 -10.17 -8.94
CA THR A 144 -12.91 -10.35 -10.07
C THR A 144 -12.40 -11.36 -11.08
N ALA A 145 -11.08 -11.44 -11.31
CA ALA A 145 -10.52 -12.41 -12.24
C ALA A 145 -10.62 -13.85 -11.73
N ILE A 146 -10.57 -14.06 -10.40
CA ILE A 146 -10.68 -15.39 -9.79
C ILE A 146 -12.11 -15.76 -9.35
N ILE A 147 -13.09 -14.86 -9.50
CA ILE A 147 -14.43 -15.05 -8.90
C ILE A 147 -15.17 -16.27 -9.44
N HIS A 148 -15.02 -16.59 -10.72
CA HIS A 148 -15.70 -17.73 -11.33
C HIS A 148 -15.07 -19.07 -10.92
N THR A 149 -13.76 -19.09 -10.71
CA THR A 149 -13.02 -20.31 -10.33
C THR A 149 -13.01 -20.54 -8.82
N TYR A 150 -12.88 -19.46 -8.03
CA TYR A 150 -12.77 -19.48 -6.57
C TYR A 150 -13.74 -18.47 -5.92
N PRO A 151 -15.06 -18.68 -6.04
CA PRO A 151 -16.08 -17.67 -5.68
C PRO A 151 -16.07 -17.30 -4.20
N ILE A 152 -15.94 -18.28 -3.29
CA ILE A 152 -15.93 -18.02 -1.84
C ILE A 152 -14.73 -17.14 -1.49
N MET A 153 -13.54 -17.49 -2.01
CA MET A 153 -12.32 -16.74 -1.77
C MET A 153 -12.41 -15.31 -2.31
N ALA A 154 -12.92 -15.16 -3.54
CA ALA A 154 -13.09 -13.88 -4.20
C ALA A 154 -14.08 -12.97 -3.45
N ILE A 155 -15.26 -13.48 -3.10
CA ILE A 155 -16.32 -12.72 -2.42
C ILE A 155 -15.85 -12.29 -1.02
N THR A 156 -15.26 -13.19 -0.24
CA THR A 156 -14.72 -12.84 1.07
C THR A 156 -13.60 -11.80 0.94
N GLY A 157 -12.70 -11.94 -0.04
CA GLY A 157 -11.69 -10.94 -0.32
C GLY A 157 -12.27 -9.58 -0.70
N LEU A 158 -13.36 -9.55 -1.49
CA LEU A 158 -14.04 -8.32 -1.90
C LEU A 158 -14.68 -7.62 -0.71
N ILE A 159 -15.26 -8.37 0.22
CA ILE A 159 -15.82 -7.82 1.47
C ILE A 159 -14.70 -7.18 2.31
N ILE A 160 -13.56 -7.87 2.48
CA ILE A 160 -12.42 -7.34 3.26
C ILE A 160 -11.91 -6.02 2.66
N ILE A 161 -11.64 -5.99 1.35
CA ILE A 161 -11.11 -4.79 0.72
C ILE A 161 -12.17 -3.68 0.60
N GLY A 162 -13.44 -4.05 0.41
CA GLY A 162 -14.57 -3.10 0.36
C GLY A 162 -14.76 -2.38 1.69
N ILE A 163 -14.76 -3.11 2.81
CA ILE A 163 -14.80 -2.51 4.15
C ILE A 163 -13.58 -1.61 4.38
N THR A 164 -12.39 -2.08 3.98
CA THR A 164 -11.15 -1.30 4.11
C THR A 164 -11.24 0.02 3.34
N ALA A 165 -11.65 -0.03 2.07
CA ALA A 165 -11.80 1.15 1.23
C ALA A 165 -12.86 2.11 1.80
N PHE A 166 -13.99 1.58 2.27
CA PHE A 166 -15.05 2.37 2.90
C PHE A 166 -14.57 3.10 4.15
N LEU A 167 -13.92 2.38 5.09
CA LEU A 167 -13.41 2.97 6.32
C LEU A 167 -12.31 4.02 6.04
N THR A 168 -11.45 3.75 5.07
CA THR A 168 -10.40 4.68 4.64
C THR A 168 -11.04 5.94 4.06
N ALA A 169 -11.97 5.82 3.10
CA ALA A 169 -12.67 6.94 2.50
C ALA A 169 -13.46 7.76 3.53
N TYR A 170 -14.15 7.09 4.45
CA TYR A 170 -14.86 7.74 5.55
C TYR A 170 -13.90 8.55 6.45
N SER A 171 -12.73 8.00 6.77
CA SER A 171 -11.70 8.70 7.54
C SER A 171 -11.18 9.93 6.80
N ILE A 172 -10.92 9.82 5.48
CA ILE A 172 -10.50 10.94 4.64
C ILE A 172 -11.57 12.04 4.63
N PHE A 173 -12.84 11.67 4.47
CA PHE A 173 -13.93 12.63 4.43
C PHE A 173 -14.10 13.37 5.77
N ARG A 174 -13.96 12.66 6.89
CA ARG A 174 -14.14 13.23 8.24
C ARG A 174 -12.98 14.10 8.71
N ARG A 175 -11.75 13.73 8.37
CA ARG A 175 -10.53 14.28 9.01
C ARG A 175 -9.44 14.69 8.02
N GLY A 176 -9.68 14.51 6.72
CA GLY A 176 -8.64 14.63 5.71
C GLY A 176 -7.69 13.42 5.71
N LEU A 177 -6.66 13.51 4.87
CA LEU A 177 -5.60 12.51 4.80
C LEU A 177 -4.71 12.65 6.06
N THR A 178 -4.79 11.67 6.96
CA THR A 178 -4.12 11.63 8.27
C THR A 178 -3.42 10.30 8.47
N GLY A 179 -2.52 10.19 9.44
CA GLY A 179 -1.83 8.94 9.76
C GLY A 179 -2.79 7.81 10.16
N ILE A 180 -3.95 8.14 10.74
CA ILE A 180 -5.02 7.16 11.00
C ILE A 180 -5.55 6.55 9.72
N CYS A 181 -5.82 7.37 8.70
CA CYS A 181 -6.30 6.89 7.41
C CYS A 181 -5.30 5.92 6.77
N GLU A 182 -4.01 6.28 6.77
CA GLU A 182 -2.93 5.43 6.27
C GLU A 182 -2.83 4.10 7.05
N ILE A 183 -2.96 4.14 8.39
CA ILE A 183 -2.94 2.92 9.21
C ILE A 183 -4.14 2.02 8.90
N ILE A 184 -5.36 2.57 8.82
CA ILE A 184 -6.56 1.78 8.49
C ILE A 184 -6.37 1.07 7.15
N PHE A 185 -5.86 1.79 6.15
CA PHE A 185 -5.58 1.25 4.84
C PHE A 185 -4.53 0.14 4.86
N ILE A 186 -3.36 0.39 5.48
CA ILE A 186 -2.28 -0.58 5.59
C ILE A 186 -2.77 -1.86 6.30
N VAL A 187 -3.51 -1.70 7.40
CA VAL A 187 -4.05 -2.84 8.16
C VAL A 187 -5.05 -3.62 7.34
N GLY A 188 -6.00 -2.95 6.66
CA GLY A 188 -7.00 -3.63 5.85
C GLY A 188 -6.41 -4.39 4.66
N VAL A 189 -5.45 -3.79 3.96
CA VAL A 189 -4.67 -4.47 2.89
C VAL A 189 -3.87 -5.65 3.47
N SER A 190 -3.32 -5.51 4.67
CA SER A 190 -2.60 -6.60 5.36
C SER A 190 -3.52 -7.76 5.68
N ILE A 191 -4.74 -7.50 6.19
CA ILE A 191 -5.75 -8.54 6.44
C ILE A 191 -6.10 -9.27 5.15
N TRP A 192 -6.34 -8.54 4.06
CA TRP A 192 -6.60 -9.14 2.75
C TRP A 192 -5.41 -10.01 2.28
N THR A 193 -4.19 -9.51 2.42
CA THR A 193 -2.97 -10.22 2.01
C THR A 193 -2.80 -11.52 2.80
N ILE A 194 -3.01 -11.49 4.12
CA ILE A 194 -2.94 -12.68 4.98
C ILE A 194 -4.00 -13.69 4.54
N PHE A 195 -5.24 -13.23 4.35
CA PHE A 195 -6.35 -14.05 3.90
C PHE A 195 -6.03 -14.76 2.57
N ILE A 196 -5.65 -14.01 1.53
CA ILE A 196 -5.38 -14.60 0.22
C ILE A 196 -4.17 -15.54 0.25
N THR A 197 -3.15 -15.21 1.04
CA THR A 197 -1.96 -16.06 1.24
C THR A 197 -2.33 -17.40 1.85
N ILE A 198 -3.09 -17.41 2.96
CA ILE A 198 -3.55 -18.64 3.61
C ILE A 198 -4.39 -19.46 2.64
N CYS A 199 -5.33 -18.81 1.95
CA CYS A 199 -6.20 -19.49 1.01
C CYS A 199 -5.43 -20.12 -0.17
N THR A 200 -4.44 -19.40 -0.70
CA THR A 200 -3.60 -19.87 -1.81
C THR A 200 -2.71 -21.05 -1.40
N VAL A 201 -2.20 -21.05 -0.17
CA VAL A 201 -1.29 -22.10 0.31
C VAL A 201 -2.04 -23.37 0.70
N LEU A 202 -3.24 -23.25 1.27
CA LEU A 202 -3.99 -24.38 1.82
C LEU A 202 -5.00 -25.01 0.84
N PHE A 203 -5.60 -24.24 -0.07
CA PHE A 203 -6.77 -24.69 -0.84
C PHE A 203 -6.58 -24.72 -2.36
N ILE A 204 -5.48 -24.16 -2.85
CA ILE A 204 -5.00 -24.21 -4.24
C ILE A 204 -3.66 -24.92 -4.19
#